data_AF-A0A0D0RXT2-F1
#
_entry.id   AF-A0A0D0RXT2-F1
#
_cell.length_a   1.000
_cell.length_b   1.000
_cell.length_c   1.000
_cell.angle_alpha   90.00
_cell.angle_beta   90.00
_cell.angle_gamma   90.00
#
_symmetry.space_group_name_H-M   'P 1'
#
loop_
_entity.id
_entity.type
_entity.pdbx_description
1 polymer ?
#
loop_
_entity_poly.entity_id
_entity_poly.type
_entity_poly.pdbx_seq_one_letter_code
_entity_poly.pdbx_strand_id
1 'polypeptide(L)'
;MGQLVGNYFGSYGGAHIYLYVTSSDDTGGPVTATASVNGQTGTLTGHQTIGATTTTIMLTGTIGNNSESWTFNTSDFRTLSGGRNFAGPNGVWTFQGFGLGRQ
;
A
#
# COMPACT_ATOMS: atom_id res chain seq x y z
N MET A 1 5.65 -17.31 -10.01
CA MET A 1 4.71 -16.19 -9.79
C MET A 1 4.54 -16.05 -8.28
N GLY A 2 4.69 -14.85 -7.74
CA GLY A 2 4.61 -14.59 -6.30
C GLY A 2 3.27 -13.96 -5.93
N GLN A 3 2.79 -14.20 -4.71
CA GLN A 3 1.51 -13.67 -4.24
C GLN A 3 1.74 -12.45 -3.35
N LEU A 4 1.03 -11.35 -3.63
CA LEU A 4 1.08 -10.12 -2.85
C LEU A 4 0.44 -10.27 -1.46
N VAL A 5 -0.46 -11.24 -1.25
CA VAL A 5 -1.05 -11.53 0.07
C VAL A 5 0.04 -11.69 1.13
N GLY A 6 -0.05 -10.92 2.22
CA GLY A 6 0.95 -10.91 3.28
C GLY A 6 0.95 -9.63 4.13
N ASN A 7 1.82 -9.65 5.15
CA ASN A 7 2.08 -8.50 6.01
C ASN A 7 3.32 -7.76 5.53
N TYR A 8 3.21 -6.43 5.44
CA TYR A 8 4.31 -5.55 5.07
C TYR A 8 4.45 -4.44 6.09
N PHE A 9 5.68 -4.09 6.42
CA PHE A 9 6.02 -3.09 7.41
C PHE A 9 7.12 -2.15 6.93
N GLY A 10 7.03 -0.89 7.33
CA GLY A 10 8.08 0.10 7.14
C GLY A 10 7.82 1.36 7.95
N SER A 11 8.68 2.35 7.75
CA SER A 11 8.54 3.65 8.41
C SER A 11 8.90 4.80 7.48
N TYR A 12 8.25 5.94 7.69
CA TYR A 12 8.54 7.18 6.97
C TYR A 12 8.24 8.39 7.84
N GLY A 13 9.17 9.36 7.90
CA GLY A 13 8.95 10.60 8.65
C GLY A 13 8.60 10.38 10.13
N GLY A 14 9.12 9.31 10.75
CA GLY A 14 8.79 8.91 12.12
C GLY A 14 7.46 8.16 12.27
N ALA A 15 6.69 7.98 11.19
CA ALA A 15 5.47 7.20 11.20
C ALA A 15 5.73 5.71 10.98
N HIS A 16 5.07 4.84 11.75
CA HIS A 16 5.06 3.39 11.52
C HIS A 16 3.90 3.02 10.60
N ILE A 17 4.21 2.29 9.53
CA ILE A 17 3.26 1.91 8.49
C ILE A 17 3.20 0.39 8.41
N TYR A 18 1.99 -0.15 8.57
CA TYR A 18 1.67 -1.55 8.38
C TYR A 18 0.66 -1.68 7.25
N LEU A 19 0.89 -2.64 6.36
CA LEU A 19 -0.03 -3.00 5.28
C LEU A 19 -0.25 -4.51 5.34
N TYR A 20 -1.49 -4.91 5.52
CA TYR A 20 -1.92 -6.30 5.48
C TYR A 20 -2.74 -6.55 4.24
N VAL A 21 -2.17 -7.22 3.24
CA VAL A 21 -2.87 -7.58 2.00
C VAL A 21 -3.61 -8.89 2.24
N THR A 22 -4.94 -8.85 2.18
CA THR A 22 -5.82 -10.00 2.44
C THR A 22 -6.16 -10.78 1.18
N SER A 23 -6.23 -10.10 0.03
CA SER A 23 -6.50 -10.73 -1.26
C SER A 23 -5.75 -10.05 -2.40
N SER A 24 -5.27 -10.86 -3.35
CA SER A 24 -4.60 -10.42 -4.58
C SER A 24 -4.59 -11.57 -5.60
N ASP A 25 -4.77 -11.25 -6.88
CA ASP A 25 -4.74 -12.23 -8.00
C ASP A 25 -3.32 -12.47 -8.54
N ASP A 26 -2.90 -13.71 -8.74
CA ASP A 26 -1.55 -14.06 -9.21
C ASP A 26 -1.25 -13.67 -10.68
N THR A 27 -2.25 -13.24 -11.43
CA THR A 27 -2.15 -12.80 -12.83
C THR A 27 -2.36 -11.29 -13.03
N GLY A 28 -2.58 -10.55 -11.94
CA GLY A 28 -3.03 -9.16 -11.99
C GLY A 28 -4.53 -9.08 -11.75
N GLY A 29 -4.98 -8.04 -11.05
CA GLY A 29 -6.38 -7.96 -10.64
C GLY A 29 -6.61 -7.20 -9.35
N PRO A 30 -7.81 -7.34 -8.75
CA PRO A 30 -8.18 -6.60 -7.56
C PRO A 30 -7.29 -6.96 -6.36
N VAL A 31 -7.05 -5.97 -5.52
CA VAL A 31 -6.30 -6.10 -4.26
C VAL A 31 -7.13 -5.51 -3.13
N THR A 32 -7.21 -6.23 -2.02
CA THR A 32 -7.78 -5.73 -0.76
C THR A 32 -6.73 -5.78 0.33
N ALA A 33 -6.64 -4.70 1.11
CA ALA A 33 -5.71 -4.60 2.21
C ALA A 33 -6.30 -3.83 3.39
N THR A 34 -5.76 -4.07 4.57
CA THR A 34 -5.93 -3.19 5.74
C THR A 34 -4.62 -2.50 5.99
N ALA A 35 -4.65 -1.19 6.23
CA ALA A 35 -3.46 -0.41 6.55
C ALA A 35 -3.57 0.18 7.95
N SER A 36 -2.42 0.33 8.61
CA SER A 36 -2.27 1.09 9.86
C SER A 36 -1.15 2.11 9.70
N VAL A 37 -1.45 3.38 9.93
CA VAL A 37 -0.49 4.48 9.91
C VAL A 37 -0.59 5.21 11.24
N ASN A 38 0.48 5.19 12.05
CA ASN A 38 0.49 5.82 13.38
C ASN A 38 -0.68 5.39 14.28
N GLY A 39 -1.08 4.12 14.18
CA GLY A 39 -2.17 3.56 14.98
C GLY A 39 -3.58 3.85 14.44
N GLN A 40 -3.73 4.67 13.40
CA GLN A 40 -4.99 4.83 12.68
C GLN A 40 -5.11 3.71 11.65
N THR A 41 -6.27 3.03 11.62
CA THR A 41 -6.49 1.89 10.73
C THR A 41 -7.52 2.22 9.65
N GLY A 42 -7.46 1.47 8.56
CA GLY A 42 -8.32 1.68 7.41
C GLY A 42 -8.29 0.53 6.43
N THR A 43 -9.34 0.43 5.62
CA THR A 43 -9.37 -0.52 4.50
C THR A 43 -8.96 0.20 3.24
N LEU A 44 -8.07 -0.43 2.48
CA LEU A 44 -7.63 -0.01 1.16
C LEU A 44 -8.02 -1.07 0.14
N THR A 45 -8.53 -0.62 -1.00
CA THR A 45 -8.86 -1.48 -2.15
C THR A 45 -8.22 -0.93 -3.40
N GLY A 46 -7.93 -1.78 -4.37
CA GLY A 46 -7.45 -1.31 -5.65
C GLY A 46 -7.10 -2.44 -6.58
N HIS A 47 -6.00 -2.29 -7.31
CA HIS A 47 -5.64 -3.17 -8.40
C HIS A 47 -4.13 -3.34 -8.49
N GLN A 48 -3.67 -4.54 -8.87
CA GLN A 48 -2.29 -4.79 -9.25
C GLN A 48 -2.17 -5.19 -10.71
N THR A 49 -1.12 -4.69 -11.36
CA THR A 49 -0.79 -4.97 -12.75
C THR A 49 0.58 -5.62 -12.78
N ILE A 50 0.64 -6.87 -13.25
CA ILE A 50 1.87 -7.66 -13.33
C ILE A 50 2.51 -7.44 -14.71
N GLY A 51 3.65 -6.76 -14.73
CA GLY A 51 4.50 -6.63 -15.90
C GLY A 51 5.57 -7.73 -15.96
N ALA A 52 6.36 -7.72 -17.05
CA ALA A 52 7.39 -8.75 -17.27
C ALA A 52 8.49 -8.79 -16.18
N THR A 53 8.81 -7.64 -15.59
CA THR A 53 9.89 -7.50 -14.59
C THR A 53 9.43 -6.90 -13.27
N THR A 54 8.27 -6.26 -13.27
CA THR A 54 7.81 -5.43 -12.16
C THR A 54 6.29 -5.50 -12.08
N THR A 55 5.76 -5.60 -10.87
CA THR A 55 4.35 -5.48 -10.56
C THR A 55 4.08 -4.12 -9.95
N THR A 56 3.10 -3.40 -10.49
CA THR A 56 2.62 -2.13 -9.93
C THR A 56 1.30 -2.37 -9.19
N ILE A 57 1.18 -1.80 -8.00
CA ILE A 57 0.02 -1.97 -7.12
C ILE A 57 -0.50 -0.58 -6.79
N MET A 58 -1.80 -0.35 -7.03
CA MET A 58 -2.48 0.89 -6.69
C MET A 58 -3.57 0.57 -5.67
N LEU A 59 -3.60 1.30 -4.56
CA LEU A 59 -4.55 1.13 -3.47
C LEU A 59 -5.16 2.48 -3.09
N THR A 60 -6.46 2.53 -2.86
CA THR A 60 -7.15 3.71 -2.36
C THR A 60 -8.10 3.34 -1.24
N GLY A 61 -8.42 4.29 -0.38
CA GLY A 61 -9.38 4.07 0.70
C GLY A 61 -9.30 5.14 1.76
N THR A 62 -9.66 4.80 2.98
CA THR A 62 -9.69 5.73 4.10
C THR A 62 -8.98 5.13 5.29
N ILE A 63 -8.06 5.89 5.91
CA ILE A 63 -7.36 5.53 7.14
C ILE A 63 -7.63 6.62 8.17
N GLY A 64 -8.32 6.27 9.27
CA GLY A 64 -8.88 7.28 10.18
C GLY A 64 -9.78 8.27 9.43
N ASN A 65 -9.44 9.56 9.49
CA ASN A 65 -10.17 10.63 8.78
C ASN A 65 -9.54 11.06 7.45
N ASN A 66 -8.51 10.35 6.98
CA ASN A 66 -7.79 10.70 5.76
C ASN A 66 -8.25 9.83 4.59
N SER A 67 -8.52 10.46 3.45
CA SER A 67 -8.58 9.77 2.16
C SER A 67 -7.16 9.47 1.69
N GLU A 68 -6.89 8.24 1.26
CA GLU A 68 -5.55 7.72 0.99
C GLU A 68 -5.47 7.14 -0.43
N SER A 69 -4.33 7.34 -1.10
CA SER A 69 -4.00 6.77 -2.41
C SER A 69 -2.53 6.37 -2.46
N TRP A 70 -2.26 5.08 -2.56
CA TRP A 70 -0.92 4.48 -2.47
C TRP A 70 -0.57 3.79 -3.78
N THR A 71 0.68 3.96 -4.21
CA THR A 71 1.24 3.30 -5.39
C THR A 71 2.54 2.62 -4.99
N PHE A 72 2.65 1.32 -5.27
CA PHE A 72 3.86 0.54 -5.05
C PHE A 72 4.34 -0.14 -6.32
N ASN A 73 5.63 -0.43 -6.36
CA ASN A 73 6.27 -1.31 -7.30
C ASN A 73 7.03 -2.40 -6.54
N THR A 74 6.99 -3.61 -7.07
CA THR A 74 7.74 -4.76 -6.56
C THR A 74 8.17 -5.67 -7.69
N SER A 75 9.35 -6.28 -7.58
CA SER A 75 9.82 -7.34 -8.49
C SER A 75 9.85 -8.72 -7.82
N ASP A 76 9.68 -8.77 -6.50
CA ASP A 76 9.90 -9.98 -5.68
C ASP A 76 8.73 -10.31 -4.73
N PHE A 77 7.71 -9.43 -4.64
CA PHE A 77 6.60 -9.49 -3.68
C PHE A 77 7.02 -9.52 -2.20
N ARG A 78 8.29 -9.22 -1.92
CA ARG A 78 8.86 -9.12 -0.57
C ARG A 78 9.16 -7.68 -0.20
N THR A 79 9.50 -6.85 -1.17
CA THR A 79 9.75 -5.43 -0.98
C THR A 79 8.81 -4.61 -1.85
N LEU A 80 8.06 -3.72 -1.22
CA LEU A 80 7.18 -2.77 -1.89
C LEU A 80 7.86 -1.40 -1.80
N SER A 81 8.06 -0.75 -2.94
CA SER A 81 8.66 0.58 -3.00
C SER A 81 7.74 1.54 -3.74
N GLY A 82 7.52 2.73 -3.21
CA GLY A 82 6.64 3.68 -3.88
C GLY A 82 6.27 4.85 -2.98
N GLY A 83 5.01 5.25 -3.03
CA GLY A 83 4.56 6.38 -2.24
C GLY A 83 3.06 6.39 -1.97
N ARG A 84 2.68 7.22 -1.02
CA ARG A 84 1.31 7.49 -0.62
C ARG A 84 1.01 8.95 -0.75
N ASN A 85 -0.23 9.23 -1.11
CA ASN A 85 -0.84 10.52 -0.98
C ASN A 85 -2.02 10.40 -0.02
N PHE A 86 -2.22 11.43 0.81
CA PHE A 86 -3.38 11.48 1.68
C PHE A 86 -3.91 12.89 1.83
N ALA A 87 -5.23 13.00 1.98
CA ALA A 87 -5.95 14.22 2.24
C ALA A 87 -6.82 14.10 3.48
N GLY A 88 -6.57 14.95 4.47
CA GLY A 88 -7.37 15.04 5.68
C GLY A 88 -8.50 16.07 5.58
N PRO A 89 -9.28 16.25 6.66
CA PRO A 89 -10.39 17.21 6.73
C PRO A 89 -10.00 18.66 6.39
N ASN A 90 -8.72 18.99 6.58
CA ASN A 90 -8.15 20.31 6.31
C ASN A 90 -7.58 20.47 4.88
N GLY A 91 -7.83 19.50 3.98
CA GLY A 91 -7.67 19.69 2.53
C GLY A 91 -6.27 19.57 1.94
N VAL A 92 -5.29 18.98 2.62
CA VAL A 92 -3.89 18.91 2.13
C VAL A 92 -3.57 17.53 1.56
N TRP A 93 -3.22 17.43 0.28
CA TRP A 93 -2.61 16.25 -0.33
C TRP A 93 -1.10 16.23 -0.08
N THR A 94 -0.60 15.30 0.74
CA THR A 94 0.85 15.15 0.98
C THR A 94 1.40 13.90 0.32
N PHE A 95 2.38 14.03 -0.58
CA PHE A 95 3.12 12.89 -1.13
C PHE A 95 4.23 12.44 -0.16
N GLN A 96 4.30 11.15 0.11
CA GLN A 96 5.34 10.53 0.91
C GLN A 96 5.89 9.30 0.18
N GLY A 97 7.17 9.31 -0.18
CA GLY A 97 7.86 8.15 -0.74
C GLY A 97 8.36 7.22 0.38
N PHE A 98 7.99 5.94 0.35
CA PHE A 98 8.40 4.96 1.37
C PHE A 98 8.51 3.55 0.80
N GLY A 99 9.16 2.68 1.58
CA GLY A 99 9.28 1.26 1.30
C GLY A 99 8.68 0.42 2.43
N LEU A 100 8.07 -0.71 2.07
CA LEU A 100 7.59 -1.72 3.01
C LEU A 100 8.28 -3.06 2.72
N GLY A 101 8.85 -3.67 3.76
CA GLY A 101 9.38 -5.03 3.72
C GLY A 101 8.37 -6.02 4.25
N ARG A 102 8.32 -7.21 3.64
CA ARG A 102 7.48 -8.31 4.10
C ARG A 102 7.97 -8.82 5.47
N GLN A 103 7.03 -9.04 6.38
CA GLN A 103 7.26 -9.66 7.69
C GLN A 103 6.99 -11.16 7.66
#